data_AF-A0A7K2JMV1-F1
#
_entry.id   AF-A0A7K2JMV1-F1
#
_cell.length_a   1.000
_cell.length_b   1.000
_cell.length_c   1.000
_cell.angle_alpha   90.00
_cell.angle_beta   90.00
_cell.angle_gamma   90.00
#
_symmetry.space_group_name_H-M   'P 1'
#
loop_
_entity.id
_entity.type
_entity.pdbx_description
1 polymer ?
#
loop_
_entity_poly.entity_id
_entity_poly.type
_entity_poly.pdbx_seq_one_letter_code
_entity_poly.pdbx_strand_id
1 'polypeptide(L)'
;MTLAQRAFERLHAWPDLTSGPASCGTGRALRSVQDEIVHFHSDRDVDLHLTQRAIQRFQYDLGGSSAIHLVPGSRWVTVHLDCDADVDLLLSLVSIALKAHQSRPAADLPSECNFHRVTVLPRSAAGEI
;
A
#
# COMPACT_ATOMS: atom_id res chain seq x y z
N MET A 1 -14.29 2.25 -14.24
CA MET A 1 -12.98 1.74 -13.79
C MET A 1 -12.59 2.54 -12.56
N THR A 2 -12.29 1.86 -11.45
CA THR A 2 -11.92 2.53 -10.19
C THR A 2 -10.43 2.88 -10.17
N LEU A 3 -10.00 3.79 -9.29
CA LEU A 3 -8.59 4.17 -9.19
C LEU A 3 -7.73 2.98 -8.75
N ALA A 4 -8.23 2.17 -7.81
CA ALA A 4 -7.62 0.90 -7.44
C ALA A 4 -7.47 -0.07 -8.63
N GLN A 5 -8.50 -0.21 -9.48
CA GLN A 5 -8.40 -1.04 -10.68
C GLN A 5 -7.33 -0.52 -11.66
N ARG A 6 -7.27 0.79 -11.89
CA ARG A 6 -6.25 1.40 -12.75
C ARG A 6 -4.84 1.20 -12.21
N ALA A 7 -4.65 1.41 -10.91
CA ALA A 7 -3.38 1.17 -10.24
C ALA A 7 -2.98 -0.31 -10.36
N PHE A 8 -3.93 -1.22 -10.12
CA PHE A 8 -3.72 -2.65 -10.24
C PHE A 8 -3.26 -3.05 -11.65
N GLU A 9 -3.95 -2.61 -12.69
CA GLU A 9 -3.60 -2.94 -14.08
C GLU A 9 -2.19 -2.46 -14.45
N ARG A 10 -1.84 -1.23 -14.05
CA ARG A 10 -0.51 -0.66 -14.29
C ARG A 10 0.59 -1.45 -13.58
N LEU A 11 0.36 -1.84 -12.32
CA LEU A 11 1.32 -2.61 -11.55
C LEU A 11 1.41 -4.07 -12.00
N HIS A 12 0.31 -4.66 -12.47
CA HIS A 12 0.30 -6.02 -12.99
C HIS A 12 1.11 -6.17 -14.29
N ALA A 13 1.31 -5.08 -15.03
CA ALA A 13 2.22 -5.05 -16.17
C ALA A 13 3.71 -5.10 -15.78
N TRP A 14 4.06 -4.98 -14.49
CA TRP A 14 5.44 -4.99 -14.04
C TRP A 14 5.95 -6.43 -13.88
N PRO A 15 7.13 -6.78 -14.43
CA PRO A 15 7.63 -8.16 -14.43
C PRO A 15 7.99 -8.67 -13.04
N ASP A 16 8.29 -7.76 -12.10
CA ASP A 16 8.66 -8.11 -10.73
C ASP A 16 7.44 -8.41 -9.83
N LEU A 17 6.21 -8.26 -10.36
CA LEU A 17 4.97 -8.41 -9.61
C LEU A 17 4.10 -9.50 -10.21
N THR A 18 3.62 -10.40 -9.36
CA THR A 18 2.61 -11.40 -9.72
C THR A 18 1.33 -11.12 -8.94
N SER A 19 0.18 -11.26 -9.59
CA SER A 19 -1.11 -11.14 -8.91
C SER A 19 -1.51 -12.43 -8.21
N GLY A 20 -2.10 -12.30 -7.03
CA GLY A 20 -2.70 -13.42 -6.32
C GLY A 20 -3.80 -12.97 -5.35
N PRO A 21 -4.46 -13.92 -4.68
CA PRO A 21 -5.32 -13.58 -3.55
C PRO A 21 -4.49 -12.89 -2.46
N ALA A 22 -5.11 -11.92 -1.78
CA ALA A 22 -4.48 -11.29 -0.63
C ALA A 22 -4.34 -12.28 0.52
N SER A 23 -3.20 -12.21 1.24
CA SER A 23 -2.92 -13.13 2.35
C SER A 23 -3.91 -12.98 3.52
N CYS A 24 -4.60 -11.84 3.62
CA CYS A 24 -5.63 -11.60 4.63
C CYS A 24 -7.01 -12.22 4.30
N GLY A 25 -7.14 -12.85 3.14
CA GLY A 25 -8.39 -13.47 2.69
C GLY A 25 -9.41 -12.51 2.05
N THR A 26 -9.13 -11.20 1.97
CA THR A 26 -10.03 -10.22 1.33
C THR A 26 -9.32 -9.43 0.24
N GLY A 27 -9.87 -9.41 -0.97
CA GLY A 27 -9.34 -8.60 -2.07
C GLY A 27 -8.18 -9.26 -2.83
N ARG A 28 -7.40 -8.43 -3.53
CA ARG A 28 -6.32 -8.87 -4.43
C ARG A 28 -5.00 -8.26 -3.99
N ALA A 29 -3.93 -9.04 -4.11
CA ALA A 29 -2.59 -8.57 -3.82
C ALA A 29 -1.65 -8.74 -5.02
N LEU A 30 -0.64 -7.88 -5.04
CA LEU A 30 0.53 -7.99 -5.90
C LEU A 30 1.72 -8.32 -5.02
N ARG A 31 2.38 -9.42 -5.37
CA ARG A 31 3.53 -9.96 -4.63
C ARG A 31 4.76 -9.96 -5.51
N SER A 32 5.90 -9.68 -4.89
CA SER A 32 7.21 -10.02 -5.42
C SER A 32 7.48 -11.51 -5.19
N VAL A 33 8.64 -11.99 -5.64
CA VAL A 33 9.08 -13.39 -5.44
C VAL A 33 9.07 -13.79 -3.96
N GLN A 34 9.37 -12.85 -3.07
CA GLN A 34 9.60 -13.13 -1.64
C GLN A 34 8.52 -12.58 -0.71
N ASP A 35 7.85 -11.49 -1.09
CA ASP A 35 6.96 -10.76 -0.18
C ASP A 35 5.73 -10.22 -0.92
N GLU A 36 4.62 -10.13 -0.19
CA GLU A 36 3.47 -9.33 -0.62
C GLU A 36 3.84 -7.85 -0.57
N ILE A 37 3.66 -7.13 -1.68
CA ILE A 37 4.08 -5.73 -1.80
C ILE A 37 2.88 -4.80 -1.71
N VAL A 38 1.80 -5.12 -2.41
CA VAL A 38 0.60 -4.27 -2.47
C VAL A 38 -0.63 -5.10 -2.25
N HIS A 39 -1.57 -4.56 -1.48
CA HIS A 39 -2.84 -5.18 -1.21
C HIS A 39 -3.97 -4.16 -1.42
N PHE A 40 -4.92 -4.50 -2.28
CA PHE A 40 -6.09 -3.68 -2.57
C PHE A 40 -7.26 -4.13 -1.70
N HIS A 41 -7.64 -3.28 -0.73
CA HIS A 41 -8.72 -3.52 0.23
C HIS A 41 -10.08 -3.06 -0.28
N SER A 42 -10.11 -1.93 -0.97
CA SER A 42 -11.32 -1.30 -1.49
C SER A 42 -11.03 -0.69 -2.87
N ASP A 43 -12.01 0.01 -3.45
CA ASP A 43 -11.84 0.73 -4.71
C ASP A 43 -10.92 1.96 -4.62
N ARG A 44 -10.53 2.35 -3.40
CA ARG A 44 -9.73 3.55 -3.12
C ARG A 44 -8.59 3.32 -2.13
N ASP A 45 -8.68 2.33 -1.25
CA ASP A 45 -7.68 2.09 -0.22
C ASP A 45 -6.76 0.94 -0.60
N VAL A 46 -5.46 1.23 -0.57
CA VAL A 46 -4.41 0.30 -0.95
C VAL A 46 -3.36 0.25 0.14
N ASP A 47 -3.11 -0.94 0.67
CA ASP A 47 -2.02 -1.17 1.62
C ASP A 47 -0.75 -1.51 0.86
N LEU A 48 0.32 -0.78 1.16
CA LEU A 48 1.64 -0.98 0.63
C LEU A 48 2.57 -1.46 1.74
N HIS A 49 3.23 -2.59 1.53
CA HIS A 49 4.23 -3.09 2.44
C HIS A 49 5.54 -2.33 2.22
N LEU A 50 5.85 -1.42 3.13
CA LEU A 50 7.13 -0.72 3.19
C LEU A 50 7.90 -1.22 4.41
N THR A 51 9.13 -1.70 4.18
CA THR A 51 10.00 -2.07 5.30
C THR A 51 10.11 -0.91 6.30
N GLN A 52 10.27 -1.22 7.58
CA GLN A 52 10.39 -0.19 8.63
C GLN A 52 11.48 0.85 8.33
N ARG A 53 12.57 0.43 7.67
CA ARG A 53 13.64 1.33 7.20
C ARG A 53 13.16 2.31 6.13
N ALA A 54 12.37 1.84 5.17
CA ALA A 54 11.77 2.69 4.15
C ALA A 54 10.78 3.69 4.79
N ILE A 55 9.91 3.22 5.68
CA ILE A 55 8.98 4.09 6.42
C ILE A 55 9.75 5.17 7.18
N GLN A 56 10.79 4.81 7.94
CA GLN A 56 11.60 5.78 8.69
C GLN A 56 12.33 6.78 7.78
N ARG A 57 12.82 6.32 6.62
CA ARG A 57 13.54 7.18 5.66
C ARG A 57 12.62 8.20 5.01
N PHE A 58 11.39 7.81 4.72
CA PHE A 58 10.41 8.65 4.04
C PHE A 58 9.35 9.23 4.98
N GLN A 59 9.45 9.03 6.30
CA GLN A 59 8.42 9.45 7.26
C GLN A 59 8.08 10.95 7.15
N TYR A 60 9.06 11.78 6.80
CA TYR A 60 8.88 13.22 6.64
C TYR A 60 8.08 13.53 5.36
N ASP A 61 8.42 12.87 4.25
CA ASP A 61 7.74 13.04 2.96
C ASP A 61 6.35 12.39 2.96
N LEU A 62 6.20 11.25 3.67
CA LEU A 62 4.94 10.51 3.80
C LEU A 62 3.97 11.21 4.76
N GLY A 63 4.46 11.76 5.87
CA GLY A 63 3.64 12.42 6.88
C GLY A 63 3.03 13.76 6.44
N GLY A 64 3.53 14.35 5.34
CA GLY A 64 2.95 15.54 4.73
C GLY A 64 1.82 15.27 3.74
N SER A 65 1.59 14.00 3.36
CA SER A 65 0.57 13.63 2.38
C SER A 65 -0.72 13.17 3.05
N SER A 66 -1.83 13.84 2.76
CA SER A 66 -3.15 13.42 3.24
C SER A 66 -3.65 12.11 2.65
N ALA A 67 -3.03 11.66 1.56
CA ALA A 67 -3.33 10.37 0.93
C ALA A 67 -2.68 9.20 1.67
N ILE A 68 -1.79 9.44 2.64
CA ILE A 68 -0.98 8.40 3.27
C ILE A 68 -1.33 8.27 4.75
N HIS A 69 -1.71 7.06 5.15
CA HIS A 69 -2.03 6.70 6.52
C HIS A 69 -1.01 5.68 7.04
N LEU A 70 -0.22 6.13 8.01
CA LEU A 70 0.77 5.31 8.69
C LEU A 70 0.18 4.79 10.01
N VAL A 71 0.22 3.48 10.21
CA VAL A 71 -0.14 2.86 11.50
C VAL A 71 1.13 2.62 12.31
N PRO A 72 1.28 3.23 13.51
CA PRO A 72 2.44 3.01 14.36
C PRO A 72 2.69 1.52 14.64
N GLY A 73 3.93 1.07 14.43
CA GLY A 73 4.32 -0.33 14.62
C GLY A 73 3.93 -1.28 13.50
N SER A 74 3.29 -0.79 12.43
CA SER A 74 3.04 -1.58 11.23
C SER A 74 4.14 -1.41 10.18
N ARG A 75 4.33 -2.46 9.36
CA ARG A 75 5.14 -2.42 8.13
C ARG A 75 4.29 -2.14 6.88
N TRP A 76 3.01 -1.86 7.08
CA TRP A 76 2.06 -1.55 6.02
C TRP A 76 1.64 -0.09 6.12
N VAL A 77 1.57 0.55 4.96
CA VAL A 77 1.19 1.94 4.78
C VAL A 77 -0.06 1.96 3.91
N THR A 78 -1.14 2.55 4.39
CA THR A 78 -2.38 2.65 3.62
C THR A 78 -2.33 3.91 2.78
N VAL A 79 -2.54 3.79 1.47
CA VAL A 79 -2.62 4.87 0.51
C VAL A 79 -4.08 5.00 0.06
N HIS A 80 -4.67 6.16 0.29
CA HIS A 80 -5.99 6.53 -0.15
C HIS A 80 -5.90 7.19 -1.53
N LEU A 81 -6.50 6.57 -2.54
CA LEU A 81 -6.54 7.04 -3.91
C LEU A 81 -7.79 7.91 -4.11
N ASP A 82 -7.62 9.23 -4.16
CA ASP A 82 -8.71 10.17 -4.44
C ASP A 82 -8.57 10.79 -5.84
N CYS A 83 -7.35 10.87 -6.37
CA CYS A 83 -7.06 11.38 -7.71
C CYS A 83 -5.98 10.57 -8.45
N ASP A 84 -5.76 10.90 -9.73
CA ASP A 84 -4.75 10.24 -10.54
C ASP A 84 -3.32 10.47 -10.05
N ALA A 85 -3.04 11.62 -9.40
CA ALA A 85 -1.74 11.86 -8.79
C ALA A 85 -1.43 10.89 -7.66
N ASP A 86 -2.46 10.45 -6.91
CA ASP A 86 -2.31 9.44 -5.86
C ASP A 86 -1.98 8.06 -6.45
N VAL A 87 -2.50 7.76 -7.65
CA VAL A 87 -2.14 6.54 -8.39
C VAL A 87 -0.67 6.58 -8.79
N ASP A 88 -0.19 7.70 -9.32
CA ASP A 88 1.22 7.84 -9.71
C ASP A 88 2.17 7.85 -8.49
N LEU A 89 1.72 8.40 -7.37
CA LEU A 89 2.38 8.30 -6.07
C LEU A 89 2.47 6.84 -5.61
N LEU A 90 1.38 6.08 -5.65
CA LEU A 90 1.36 4.66 -5.30
C LEU A 90 2.35 3.87 -6.17
N LEU A 91 2.36 4.07 -7.49
CA LEU A 91 3.32 3.43 -8.39
C LEU A 91 4.77 3.71 -7.98
N SER A 92 5.07 4.98 -7.65
CA SER A 92 6.40 5.40 -7.20
C SER A 92 6.80 4.72 -5.89
N LEU A 93 5.88 4.66 -4.92
CA LEU A 93 6.10 3.99 -3.64
C LEU A 93 6.28 2.48 -3.80
N VAL A 94 5.58 1.82 -4.74
CA VAL A 94 5.78 0.41 -5.06
C VAL A 94 7.18 0.14 -5.61
N SER A 95 7.70 1.02 -6.47
CA SER A 95 9.09 0.92 -6.93
C SER A 95 10.08 1.00 -5.78
N ILE A 96 9.84 1.90 -4.82
CA ILE A 96 10.65 2.02 -3.60
C ILE A 96 10.55 0.76 -2.73
N ALA A 97 9.33 0.23 -2.56
CA ALA A 97 9.09 -1.00 -1.82
C ALA A 97 9.87 -2.18 -2.44
N LEU A 98 9.76 -2.37 -3.76
CA LEU A 98 10.49 -3.41 -4.48
C LEU A 98 12.01 -3.31 -4.26
N LYS A 99 12.61 -2.11 -4.39
CA LYS A 99 14.05 -1.91 -4.15
C LYS A 99 14.44 -2.20 -2.70
N ALA A 100 13.60 -1.79 -1.74
CA ALA A 100 13.84 -2.03 -0.33
C ALA A 100 13.77 -3.52 0.02
N HIS A 101 12.86 -4.26 -0.63
CA HIS A 101 12.72 -5.72 -0.47
C HIS A 101 13.87 -6.49 -1.11
N GLN A 102 14.34 -6.10 -2.30
CA GLN A 102 15.51 -6.69 -2.95
C GLN A 102 16.80 -6.54 -2.12
N SER A 103 16.89 -5.49 -1.30
CA SER A 103 18.05 -5.21 -0.44
C SER A 103 18.03 -5.96 0.90
N ARG A 104 16.99 -6.76 1.16
CA ARG A 104 16.80 -7.48 2.42
C ARG A 104 17.11 -8.98 2.22
N PRO A 105 17.85 -9.64 3.12
CA PRO A 105 17.88 -11.10 3.13
C PRO A 105 16.47 -11.63 3.46
N ALA A 106 16.03 -12.67 2.75
CA ALA A 106 14.71 -13.28 2.91
C ALA A 106 14.44 -13.56 4.40
N ALA A 107 13.41 -12.92 4.97
CA ALA A 107 13.03 -13.12 6.35
C ALA A 107 11.72 -13.89 6.39
N ASP A 108 11.72 -14.95 7.19
CA ASP A 108 10.82 -16.10 7.14
C ASP A 108 9.46 -15.90 7.85
N LEU A 109 8.93 -14.67 7.97
CA LEU A 109 7.68 -14.45 8.71
C LEU A 109 6.68 -13.61 7.92
N PRO A 110 5.45 -14.13 7.68
CA PRO A 110 4.38 -13.36 7.05
C PRO A 110 4.02 -12.17 7.93
N SER A 111 4.04 -10.96 7.35
CA SER A 111 3.64 -9.74 8.05
C SER A 111 2.13 -9.54 7.89
N GLU A 112 1.37 -9.59 8.98
CA GLU A 112 -0.06 -9.29 8.97
C GLU A 112 -0.33 -7.88 8.41
N CYS A 113 -1.20 -7.77 7.39
CA CYS A 113 -1.62 -6.50 6.78
C CYS A 113 -2.46 -5.65 7.75
N ASN A 114 -2.69 -4.36 7.45
CA ASN A 114 -3.44 -3.48 8.35
C ASN A 114 -4.97 -3.67 8.32
N PHE A 115 -5.51 -4.69 7.64
CA PHE A 115 -6.94 -4.85 7.34
C PHE A 115 -7.93 -4.80 8.51
N HIS A 116 -7.50 -4.85 9.77
CA HIS A 116 -8.37 -4.62 10.94
C HIS A 116 -7.75 -3.69 11.98
N ARG A 117 -6.59 -3.10 11.67
CA ARG A 117 -5.85 -2.17 12.54
C ARG A 117 -6.12 -0.72 12.21
N VAL A 118 -6.58 -0.44 11.00
CA VAL A 118 -7.14 0.87 10.65
C VAL A 118 -8.61 0.85 11.03
N THR A 119 -8.95 1.33 12.22
CA THR A 119 -10.31 1.80 12.46
C THR A 119 -10.52 3.00 11.55
N VAL A 120 -11.26 2.80 10.46
CA VAL A 120 -11.80 3.90 9.66
C VAL A 120 -12.62 4.77 10.62
N LEU A 121 -12.04 5.87 11.10
CA LEU A 121 -12.85 6.97 11.58
C LEU A 121 -13.47 7.57 10.32
N PRO A 122 -14.79 7.48 10.12
CA PRO A 122 -15.42 8.14 8.99
C PRO A 122 -15.01 9.61 9.04
N ARG A 123 -14.51 10.13 7.92
CA ARG A 123 -14.32 11.56 7.75
C ARG A 123 -15.69 12.18 7.98
N SER A 124 -15.92 12.79 9.15
CA SER A 124 -17.12 13.56 9.38
C SER A 124 -17.21 14.55 8.22
N ALA A 125 -18.28 14.43 7.43
CA ALA A 125 -18.68 15.44 6.49
C ALA A 125 -19.01 16.69 7.31
N ALA A 126 -17.99 17.50 7.55
CA ALA A 126 -18.16 18.84 8.08
C ALA A 126 -18.51 19.74 6.90
N GLY A 127 -19.78 20.14 6.81
CA GLY A 127 -20.20 21.35 6.12
C GLY A 127 -21.34 21.19 5.13
N GLU A 128 -22.56 21.48 5.61
CA GLU A 128 -23.76 22.07 4.96
C GLU A 128 -25.00 21.39 5.57
N ILE A 129 -25.88 22.02 6.35
CA ILE A 129 -26.28 23.43 6.56
C ILE A 129 -26.82 23.59 7.98
#